data_AF-A0AA91JRG1-F1
#
_entry.id   AF-A0AA91JRG1-F1
#
_cell.length_a   1.000
_cell.length_b   1.000
_cell.length_c   1.000
_cell.angle_alpha   90.00
_cell.angle_beta   90.00
_cell.angle_gamma   90.00
#
_symmetry.space_group_name_H-M   'P 1'
#
loop_
_entity.id
_entity.type
_entity.pdbx_description
1 polymer ?
#
loop_
_entity_poly.entity_id
_entity_poly.type
_entity_poly.pdbx_seq_one_letter_code
_entity_poly.pdbx_strand_id
1 'polypeptide(L)'
;MVTLLTLGVISCAIISQTQTWWYKELNLYTPQVVGIINQVPQPLVITSCQGTWPLGDELALSHRLAPKVRLLLVNESNVPQIPNTFSDVFFYNPYYNAPMPILESKLEKEQKYKIEEDVYPKKIQLWKLVK
;
A
#
# COMPACT_ATOMS: atom_id res chain seq x y z
N MET A 1 -16.37 -35.93 -22.29
CA MET A 1 -15.69 -36.04 -20.97
C MET A 1 -14.29 -35.46 -20.99
N VAL A 2 -13.40 -35.89 -21.90
CA VAL A 2 -12.03 -35.36 -21.98
C VAL A 2 -11.97 -33.83 -22.14
N THR A 3 -12.79 -33.26 -23.03
CA THR A 3 -12.88 -31.81 -23.25
C THR A 3 -13.28 -31.03 -21.99
N LEU A 4 -14.30 -31.50 -21.26
CA LEU A 4 -14.74 -30.91 -19.99
C LEU A 4 -13.64 -30.97 -18.92
N LEU A 5 -12.92 -32.09 -18.84
CA LEU A 5 -11.80 -32.23 -17.91
C LEU A 5 -10.65 -31.29 -18.26
N THR A 6 -10.30 -31.15 -19.54
CA THR A 6 -9.26 -30.20 -19.97
C THR A 6 -9.65 -28.75 -19.69
N LEU A 7 -10.91 -28.37 -19.92
CA LEU A 7 -11.43 -27.04 -19.59
C LEU A 7 -11.39 -26.78 -18.08
N GLY A 8 -11.71 -27.79 -17.26
CA GLY A 8 -11.60 -27.72 -15.81
C GLY A 8 -10.17 -27.48 -15.33
N VAL A 9 -9.19 -28.21 -15.88
CA VAL A 9 -7.76 -28.05 -15.53
C VAL A 9 -7.24 -26.67 -15.94
N ILE A 10 -7.61 -26.19 -17.14
CA ILE A 10 -7.26 -24.85 -17.61
C ILE A 10 -7.86 -23.78 -16.68
N SER A 11 -9.12 -23.94 -16.28
CA SER A 11 -9.78 -23.03 -15.33
C SER A 11 -9.04 -22.98 -14.00
N CYS A 12 -8.71 -24.15 -13.42
CA CYS A 12 -7.93 -24.23 -12.18
C CYS A 12 -6.55 -23.58 -12.32
N ALA A 13 -5.87 -23.77 -13.45
CA ALA A 13 -4.57 -23.18 -13.71
C ALA A 13 -4.62 -21.65 -13.83
N ILE A 14 -5.68 -21.09 -14.45
CA ILE A 14 -5.89 -19.65 -14.52
C ILE A 14 -6.19 -19.10 -13.12
N ILE A 15 -7.13 -19.71 -12.40
CA ILE A 15 -7.55 -19.27 -11.06
C ILE A 15 -6.37 -19.31 -10.08
N SER A 16 -5.58 -20.40 -10.09
CA SER A 16 -4.44 -20.57 -9.18
C SER A 16 -3.32 -19.55 -9.40
N GLN A 17 -3.23 -18.93 -10.58
CA GLN A 17 -2.21 -17.93 -10.89
C GLN A 17 -2.65 -16.49 -10.61
N THR A 18 -3.92 -16.27 -10.26
CA THR A 18 -4.40 -14.91 -9.93
C THR A 18 -3.82 -14.43 -8.60
N GLN A 19 -3.23 -13.23 -8.60
CA GLN A 19 -2.61 -12.64 -7.41
C GLN A 19 -3.64 -12.22 -6.35
N THR A 20 -4.80 -11.75 -6.80
CA THR A 20 -5.94 -11.33 -5.98
C THR A 20 -7.24 -11.80 -6.63
N TRP A 21 -8.28 -11.96 -5.82
CA TRP A 21 -9.62 -12.33 -6.27
C TRP A 21 -10.62 -11.34 -5.68
N TRP A 22 -11.84 -11.27 -6.23
CA TRP A 22 -12.85 -10.32 -5.76
C TRP A 22 -13.18 -10.47 -4.28
N TYR A 23 -13.06 -11.66 -3.69
CA TYR A 23 -13.33 -11.86 -2.25
C TYR A 23 -12.25 -11.23 -1.34
N LYS A 24 -11.07 -10.92 -1.90
CA LYS A 24 -9.98 -10.22 -1.20
C LYS A 24 -10.12 -8.71 -1.37
N GLU A 25 -11.34 -8.18 -1.23
CA GLU A 25 -11.65 -6.75 -1.45
C GLU A 25 -10.70 -5.82 -0.69
N LEU A 26 -10.31 -6.21 0.53
CA LEU A 26 -9.37 -5.46 1.37
C LEU A 26 -8.00 -5.24 0.69
N ASN A 27 -7.44 -6.26 0.02
CA ASN A 27 -6.09 -6.19 -0.55
C ASN A 27 -6.07 -6.25 -2.09
N LEU A 28 -7.18 -5.90 -2.74
CA LEU A 28 -7.34 -6.07 -4.19
C LEU A 28 -6.27 -5.30 -4.97
N TYR A 29 -5.92 -4.09 -4.52
CA TYR A 29 -4.98 -3.19 -5.17
C TYR A 29 -3.55 -3.26 -4.62
N THR A 30 -3.30 -4.02 -3.55
CA THR A 30 -1.98 -4.17 -2.92
C THR A 30 -0.88 -4.60 -3.91
N PRO A 31 -1.11 -5.53 -4.86
CA PRO A 31 -0.10 -5.86 -5.87
C PRO A 31 0.28 -4.69 -6.78
N GLN A 32 -0.68 -3.83 -7.12
CA GLN A 32 -0.44 -2.64 -7.95
C GLN A 32 0.38 -1.59 -7.18
N VAL A 33 0.02 -1.35 -5.91
CA VAL A 33 0.76 -0.47 -4.98
C VAL A 33 2.21 -0.92 -4.85
N VAL A 34 2.41 -2.21 -4.58
CA VAL A 34 3.75 -2.82 -4.46
C VAL A 34 4.53 -2.68 -5.76
N GLY A 35 3.88 -2.88 -6.92
CA GLY A 35 4.49 -2.70 -8.23
C GLY A 35 5.03 -1.28 -8.45
N ILE A 36 4.25 -0.26 -8.06
CA ILE A 36 4.65 1.15 -8.15
C ILE A 36 5.83 1.45 -7.21
N ILE A 37 5.70 1.06 -5.93
CA ILE A 37 6.72 1.36 -4.92
C ILE A 37 8.05 0.66 -5.24
N ASN A 38 8.01 -0.59 -5.68
CA ASN A 38 9.21 -1.38 -5.95
C ASN A 38 10.04 -0.84 -7.14
N GLN A 39 9.47 -0.01 -8.02
CA GLN A 39 10.21 0.61 -9.12
C GLN A 39 11.11 1.75 -8.63
N VAL A 40 10.80 2.36 -7.48
CA VAL A 40 11.56 3.48 -6.93
C VAL A 40 12.89 3.01 -6.30
N PRO A 41 14.01 3.75 -6.44
CA PRO A 41 15.32 3.34 -5.94
C PRO A 41 15.42 3.23 -4.40
N GLN A 42 14.90 4.20 -3.64
CA GLN A 42 14.94 4.16 -2.17
C GLN A 42 13.66 4.77 -1.56
N PRO A 43 12.51 4.09 -1.72
CA PRO A 43 11.24 4.61 -1.24
C PRO A 43 11.03 4.40 0.26
N LEU A 44 10.37 5.37 0.89
CA LEU A 44 9.74 5.21 2.19
C LEU A 44 8.24 5.05 2.00
N VAL A 45 7.64 4.06 2.65
CA VAL A 45 6.18 3.85 2.66
C VAL A 45 5.70 4.08 4.09
N ILE A 46 4.80 5.04 4.27
CA ILE A 46 4.18 5.37 5.54
C ILE A 46 2.81 4.74 5.56
N THR A 47 2.53 3.96 6.59
CA THR A 47 1.22 3.36 6.83
C THR A 47 0.90 3.43 8.31
N SER A 48 -0.37 3.32 8.66
CA SER A 48 -0.82 3.50 10.04
C SER A 48 -1.17 2.19 10.71
N CYS A 49 -0.76 2.02 11.97
CA CYS A 49 -1.20 0.91 12.80
C CYS A 49 -2.47 1.22 13.62
N GLN A 50 -3.18 2.30 13.30
CA GLN A 50 -4.44 2.64 13.96
C GLN A 50 -5.63 2.26 13.08
N GLY A 51 -6.40 1.28 13.53
CA GLY A 51 -7.56 0.77 12.81
C GLY A 51 -8.09 -0.52 13.44
N THR A 52 -9.15 -1.08 12.86
CA THR A 52 -9.81 -2.30 13.37
C THR A 52 -9.00 -3.57 13.09
N TRP A 53 -8.14 -3.56 12.05
CA TRP A 53 -7.33 -4.72 11.62
C TRP A 53 -5.87 -4.37 11.25
N PRO A 54 -5.14 -3.60 12.08
CA PRO A 54 -4.09 -2.69 11.60
C PRO A 54 -2.67 -3.28 11.55
N LEU A 55 -2.55 -4.61 11.55
CA LEU A 55 -1.24 -5.27 11.48
C LEU A 55 -1.17 -6.38 10.43
N GLY A 56 -2.27 -7.06 10.14
CA GLY A 56 -2.25 -8.19 9.21
C GLY A 56 -1.88 -7.75 7.80
N ASP A 57 -2.43 -6.64 7.35
CA ASP A 57 -2.28 -6.13 5.99
C ASP A 57 -0.94 -5.39 5.81
N GLU A 58 -0.49 -4.68 6.85
CA GLU A 58 0.80 -4.00 6.91
C GLU A 58 1.95 -5.00 6.94
N LEU A 59 1.80 -6.11 7.68
CA LEU A 59 2.75 -7.22 7.67
C LEU A 59 2.75 -7.93 6.31
N ALA A 60 1.58 -8.19 5.72
CA ALA A 60 1.49 -8.78 4.39
C ALA A 60 2.11 -7.88 3.31
N LEU A 61 1.90 -6.56 3.40
CA LEU A 61 2.53 -5.56 2.57
C LEU A 61 4.04 -5.60 2.72
N SER A 62 4.55 -5.62 3.96
CA SER A 62 6.00 -5.67 4.24
C SER A 62 6.69 -6.86 3.56
N HIS A 63 6.02 -8.01 3.49
CA HIS A 63 6.54 -9.22 2.86
C HIS A 63 6.55 -9.13 1.32
N ARG A 64 5.71 -8.27 0.73
CA ARG A 64 5.61 -8.09 -0.73
C ARG A 64 6.54 -6.98 -1.24
N LEU A 65 6.92 -6.04 -0.39
CA LEU A 65 7.82 -4.95 -0.73
C LEU A 65 9.24 -5.45 -0.99
N ALA A 66 9.95 -4.80 -1.91
CA ALA A 66 11.34 -5.11 -2.19
C ALA A 66 12.24 -4.76 -0.97
N PRO A 67 13.37 -5.46 -0.75
CA PRO A 67 14.25 -5.23 0.41
C PRO A 67 14.80 -3.81 0.57
N LYS A 68 14.80 -3.03 -0.53
CA LYS A 68 15.22 -1.62 -0.58
C LYS A 68 14.18 -0.66 0.00
N VAL A 69 12.91 -1.07 0.01
CA VAL A 69 11.82 -0.26 0.53
C VAL A 69 11.92 -0.21 2.05
N ARG A 70 11.67 0.96 2.63
CA ARG A 70 11.50 1.09 4.09
C ARG A 70 10.04 1.30 4.38
N LEU A 71 9.50 0.50 5.28
CA LEU A 71 8.14 0.64 5.79
C LEU A 71 8.22 1.36 7.14
N LEU A 72 7.51 2.48 7.26
CA LEU A 72 7.33 3.21 8.50
C LEU A 72 5.88 3.06 8.94
N LEU A 73 5.71 2.29 10.00
CA LEU A 73 4.43 2.13 10.67
C LEU A 73 4.28 3.23 11.71
N VAL A 74 3.27 4.09 11.55
CA VAL A 74 3.02 5.23 12.44
C VAL A 74 1.74 5.05 13.23
N ASN A 75 1.71 5.69 14.40
CA ASN A 75 0.50 5.96 15.16
C ASN A 75 0.23 7.46 15.00
N GLU A 76 -1.03 7.90 14.80
CA GLU A 76 -1.38 9.33 14.61
C GLU A 76 -0.81 10.23 15.71
N SER A 77 -0.67 9.70 16.92
CA SER A 77 -0.13 10.45 18.06
C SER A 77 1.40 10.62 18.00
N ASN A 78 2.11 9.77 17.27
CA ASN A 78 3.57 9.76 17.21
C ASN A 78 4.08 9.50 15.80
N VAL A 79 4.27 10.58 15.05
CA VAL A 79 4.82 10.58 13.69
C VAL A 79 6.27 11.04 13.79
N PRO A 80 7.26 10.16 13.55
CA PRO A 80 8.66 10.55 13.64
C PRO A 80 9.06 11.48 12.49
N GLN A 81 10.14 12.24 12.70
CA GLN A 81 10.72 13.08 11.66
C GLN A 81 11.31 12.23 10.54
N ILE A 82 10.83 12.43 9.32
CA ILE A 82 11.29 11.69 8.14
C ILE A 82 12.61 12.29 7.65
N PRO A 83 13.71 11.50 7.61
CA PRO A 83 14.98 11.99 7.10
C PRO A 83 14.91 12.23 5.58
N ASN A 84 15.64 13.22 5.09
CA ASN A 84 15.72 13.57 3.66
C ASN A 84 16.54 12.58 2.81
N THR A 85 16.75 11.36 3.29
CA THR A 85 17.57 10.33 2.63
C THR A 85 16.78 9.48 1.64
N PHE A 86 15.46 9.58 1.62
CA PHE A 86 14.59 8.79 0.75
C PHE A 86 14.35 9.50 -0.58
N SER A 87 14.33 8.74 -1.68
CA SER A 87 14.09 9.28 -3.01
C SER A 87 12.66 9.76 -3.18
N ASP A 88 11.71 8.93 -2.76
CA ASP A 88 10.29 9.25 -2.74
C ASP A 88 9.68 8.76 -1.42
N VAL A 89 8.70 9.50 -0.94
CA VAL A 89 7.92 9.14 0.24
C VAL A 89 6.48 8.92 -0.19
N PHE A 90 5.97 7.73 0.12
CA PHE A 90 4.61 7.33 -0.17
C PHE A 90 3.82 7.24 1.12
N PHE A 91 2.56 7.68 1.08
CA PHE A 91 1.58 7.42 2.11
C PHE A 91 0.56 6.41 1.57
N TYR A 92 0.37 5.30 2.29
CA TYR A 92 -0.54 4.23 1.92
C TYR A 92 -1.56 4.02 3.04
N ASN A 93 -2.82 4.32 2.74
CA ASN A 93 -3.94 4.15 3.68
C ASN A 93 -5.10 3.42 3.00
N PRO A 94 -5.26 2.11 3.20
CA PRO A 94 -6.28 1.32 2.53
C PRO A 94 -7.71 1.65 2.99
N TYR A 95 -8.72 1.27 2.20
CA TYR A 95 -10.07 1.88 2.22
C TYR A 95 -10.85 1.62 3.50
N TYR A 96 -10.50 0.55 4.18
CA TYR A 96 -11.08 0.11 5.44
C TYR A 96 -10.46 0.81 6.66
N ASN A 97 -9.34 1.51 6.50
CA ASN A 97 -8.79 2.36 7.53
C ASN A 97 -9.46 3.74 7.45
N ALA A 98 -9.76 4.31 8.63
CA ALA A 98 -10.35 5.63 8.68
C ALA A 98 -9.41 6.68 8.03
N PRO A 99 -9.94 7.71 7.36
CA PRO A 99 -9.14 8.86 6.97
C PRO A 99 -8.47 9.45 8.22
N MET A 100 -7.19 9.83 8.11
CA MET A 100 -6.34 10.22 9.25
C MET A 100 -5.99 11.70 9.21
N PRO A 101 -6.95 12.60 9.52
CA PRO A 101 -6.75 14.05 9.42
C PRO A 101 -5.63 14.56 10.35
N ILE A 102 -5.35 13.85 11.44
CA ILE A 102 -4.27 14.20 12.39
C ILE A 102 -2.89 13.92 11.76
N LEU A 103 -2.73 12.79 11.08
CA LEU A 103 -1.48 12.44 10.41
C LEU A 103 -1.22 13.38 9.23
N GLU A 104 -2.22 13.61 8.39
CA GLU A 104 -2.15 14.53 7.25
C GLU A 104 -1.76 15.94 7.72
N SER A 105 -2.45 16.47 8.72
CA SER A 105 -2.16 17.81 9.25
C SER A 105 -0.79 17.91 9.91
N LYS A 106 -0.27 16.84 10.54
CA LYS A 106 1.10 16.82 11.07
C LYS A 106 2.15 16.81 9.95
N LEU A 107 1.94 16.01 8.90
CA LEU A 107 2.84 15.97 7.73
C LEU A 107 2.89 17.34 7.03
N GLU A 108 1.75 17.99 6.87
CA GLU A 108 1.66 19.32 6.25
C GLU A 108 2.23 20.43 7.13
N LYS A 109 1.80 20.53 8.40
CA LYS A 109 2.12 21.67 9.27
C LYS A 109 3.49 21.55 9.92
N GLU A 110 3.87 20.36 10.39
CA GLU A 110 5.12 20.18 11.15
C GLU A 110 6.29 19.84 10.22
N GLN A 111 6.05 19.08 9.16
CA GLN A 111 7.11 18.55 8.28
C GLN A 111 7.14 19.17 6.87
N LYS A 112 6.17 20.05 6.55
CA LYS A 112 6.04 20.77 5.26
C LYS A 112 5.92 19.85 4.05
N TYR A 113 5.36 18.66 4.22
CA TYR A 113 5.02 17.81 3.09
C TYR A 113 3.68 18.23 2.49
N LYS A 114 3.59 18.25 1.18
CA LYS A 114 2.35 18.32 0.43
C LYS A 114 1.95 16.93 -0.03
N ILE A 115 0.68 16.58 0.20
CA ILE A 115 0.11 15.30 -0.23
C ILE A 115 -0.41 15.46 -1.66
N GLU A 116 0.14 14.71 -2.60
CA GLU A 116 -0.35 14.66 -3.98
C GLU A 116 -1.34 13.50 -4.14
N GLU A 117 -2.64 13.82 -4.17
CA GLU A 117 -3.73 12.84 -4.28
C GLU A 117 -4.08 12.42 -5.70
N ASP A 118 -3.72 13.22 -6.71
CA ASP A 118 -4.11 12.97 -8.11
C ASP A 118 -3.07 12.17 -8.91
N VAL A 119 -1.99 11.72 -8.27
CA VAL A 119 -0.90 10.97 -8.96
C VAL A 119 -1.32 9.53 -9.28
N TYR A 120 -2.17 8.93 -8.43
CA TYR A 120 -2.59 7.55 -8.56
C TYR A 120 -4.13 7.43 -8.56
N PRO A 121 -4.69 6.38 -9.20
CA PRO A 121 -6.13 6.15 -9.17
C PRO A 121 -6.66 6.11 -7.73
N LYS A 122 -7.74 6.88 -7.45
CA LYS A 122 -8.34 7.02 -6.11
C LYS A 122 -8.66 5.69 -5.41
N LYS A 123 -8.90 4.62 -6.17
CA LYS A 123 -9.19 3.27 -5.65
C LYS A 123 -8.00 2.59 -4.98
N ILE A 124 -6.79 3.05 -5.28
CA ILE A 124 -5.52 2.45 -4.84
C ILE A 124 -5.06 3.06 -3.50
N GLN A 125 -5.54 4.28 -3.18
CA GLN A 125 -5.23 5.03 -1.96
C GLN A 125 -3.74 5.05 -1.61
N LEU A 126 -2.98 5.37 -2.64
CA LEU A 126 -1.56 5.64 -2.57
C LEU A 126 -1.38 7.11 -2.88
N TRP A 127 -0.70 7.82 -1.99
CA TRP A 127 -0.38 9.23 -2.14
C TRP A 127 1.13 9.41 -2.17
N LYS A 128 1.60 10.38 -2.96
CA LYS A 128 3.01 10.77 -2.95
C LYS A 128 3.17 12.02 -2.08
N LEU A 129 4.14 12.00 -1.18
CA LEU A 129 4.50 13.16 -0.36
C LEU A 129 5.66 13.90 -1.04
N VAL A 130 5.45 15.19 -1.32
CA VAL A 130 6.42 16.08 -1.96
C VAL A 130 6.71 17.26 -1.03
N LYS A 131 7.96 17.74 -0.97
CA LYS A 131 8.32 18.96 -0.23
C LYS A 131 8.31 20.17 -1.13
#